data_AF-A0A1X2IZK7-F1
#
_entry.id   AF-A0A1X2IZK7-F1
#
_cell.length_a   1.000
_cell.length_b   1.000
_cell.length_c   1.000
_cell.angle_alpha   90.00
_cell.angle_beta   90.00
_cell.angle_gamma   90.00
#
_symmetry.space_group_name_H-M   'P 1'
#
loop_
_entity.id
_entity.type
_entity.pdbx_description
1 polymer ?
#
loop_
_entity_poly.entity_id
_entity_poly.type
_entity_poly.pdbx_seq_one_letter_code
_entity_poly.pdbx_strand_id
1 'polypeptide(L)'
;MNDAELHHYSNCTDSNRLNFVGFRNELAMLSVTNQLIQSRIFAMNSVQLNRDHPTWWQKYALMYRDGQEKLYKNTLDIIQNHKFRVLNAMKLSLDNNNLPTTAPFIDALNNGYFGLLLENRNTTSSFVPLESVTLTLKRLLGKDQEFKDTIDQLFEDIEEEEDVVFMLALIRESTKGDSVWQPFIRKTQQDSALQRDSEAVVDLRGLYDSLFPAFSDTFPDIFDPEIYTFENLLWAENIMTNYTIDNPLVVVPL
;
A
#
# COMPACT_ATOMS: atom_id res chain seq x y z
N MET A 1 -9.29 2.29 6.08
CA MET A 1 -10.15 3.14 5.25
C MET A 1 -10.21 4.48 5.94
N ASN A 2 -9.76 5.54 5.28
CA ASN A 2 -9.76 6.90 5.87
C ASN A 2 -11.15 7.55 5.70
N ASP A 3 -11.35 8.73 6.28
CA ASP A 3 -12.64 9.44 6.23
C ASP A 3 -13.01 9.89 4.79
N ALA A 4 -12.02 10.23 3.96
CA ALA A 4 -12.23 10.62 2.57
C ALA A 4 -12.79 9.46 1.73
N GLU A 5 -12.24 8.26 1.89
CA GLU A 5 -12.75 7.05 1.28
C GLU A 5 -14.13 6.69 1.81
N LEU A 6 -14.34 6.81 3.12
CA LEU A 6 -15.64 6.51 3.72
C LEU A 6 -16.73 7.41 3.13
N HIS A 7 -16.45 8.69 2.94
CA HIS A 7 -17.34 9.61 2.24
C HIS A 7 -17.50 9.26 0.77
N HIS A 8 -16.41 8.97 0.06
CA HIS A 8 -16.44 8.59 -1.35
C HIS A 8 -17.30 7.35 -1.60
N TYR A 9 -17.18 6.33 -0.74
CA TYR A 9 -17.90 5.06 -0.90
C TYR A 9 -19.29 5.04 -0.26
N SER A 10 -19.59 5.94 0.69
CA SER A 10 -20.88 5.98 1.39
C SER A 10 -22.09 6.09 0.46
N ASN A 11 -21.93 6.77 -0.68
CA ASN A 11 -22.98 6.98 -1.68
C ASN A 11 -22.66 6.29 -3.03
N CYS A 12 -21.68 5.38 -3.05
CA CYS A 12 -21.22 4.76 -4.29
C CYS A 12 -22.27 3.76 -4.82
N THR A 13 -22.93 4.12 -5.92
CA THR A 13 -23.91 3.26 -6.60
C THR A 13 -23.30 2.39 -7.70
N ASP A 14 -22.06 2.67 -8.11
CA ASP A 14 -21.34 1.90 -9.13
C ASP A 14 -20.47 0.82 -8.48
N SER A 15 -20.88 -0.44 -8.64
CA SER A 15 -20.16 -1.59 -8.11
C SER A 15 -18.72 -1.70 -8.65
N ASN A 16 -18.42 -1.12 -9.82
CA ASN A 16 -17.09 -1.19 -10.42
C ASN A 16 -16.03 -0.35 -9.68
N ARG A 17 -16.46 0.63 -8.88
CA ARG A 17 -15.57 1.46 -8.06
C ARG A 17 -15.10 0.74 -6.78
N LEU A 18 -15.88 -0.21 -6.29
CA LEU A 18 -15.55 -1.02 -5.09
C LEU A 18 -14.49 -2.10 -5.37
N ASN A 19 -14.25 -2.43 -6.63
CA ASN A 19 -13.27 -3.43 -7.05
C ASN A 19 -11.84 -3.07 -6.66
N PHE A 20 -11.56 -1.78 -6.59
CA PHE A 20 -10.25 -1.19 -6.28
C PHE A 20 -9.91 -1.17 -4.79
N VAL A 21 -10.91 -1.40 -3.93
CA VAL A 21 -10.70 -1.47 -2.48
C VAL A 21 -10.15 -2.83 -2.10
N GLY A 22 -10.32 -3.83 -2.96
CA GLY A 22 -10.09 -5.22 -2.64
C GLY A 22 -8.68 -5.50 -2.11
N PHE A 23 -7.71 -5.60 -3.02
CA PHE A 23 -6.39 -6.13 -2.66
C PHE A 23 -5.70 -5.25 -1.61
N ARG A 24 -5.86 -3.93 -1.74
CA ARG A 24 -5.38 -2.96 -0.76
C ARG A 24 -5.98 -3.20 0.63
N ASN A 25 -7.30 -3.35 0.75
CA ASN A 25 -7.95 -3.60 2.04
C ASN A 25 -7.49 -4.94 2.65
N GLU A 26 -7.39 -5.99 1.84
CA GLU A 26 -6.92 -7.30 2.33
C GLU A 26 -5.48 -7.21 2.84
N LEU A 27 -4.56 -6.61 2.07
CA LEU A 27 -3.18 -6.42 2.50
C LEU A 27 -3.07 -5.54 3.74
N ALA A 28 -3.86 -4.47 3.83
CA ALA A 28 -3.90 -3.60 5.01
C ALA A 28 -4.41 -4.36 6.24
N MET A 29 -5.49 -5.12 6.12
CA MET A 29 -6.04 -5.92 7.22
C MET A 29 -5.09 -7.03 7.66
N LEU A 30 -4.41 -7.70 6.72
CA LEU A 30 -3.37 -8.68 7.04
C LEU A 30 -2.19 -8.02 7.77
N SER A 31 -1.78 -6.82 7.35
CA SER A 31 -0.71 -6.05 8.00
C SER A 31 -1.07 -5.68 9.44
N VAL A 32 -2.25 -5.07 9.65
CA VAL A 32 -2.76 -4.70 10.98
C VAL A 32 -2.89 -5.94 11.88
N THR A 33 -3.45 -7.03 11.37
CA THR A 33 -3.60 -8.28 12.14
C THR A 33 -2.23 -8.86 12.52
N ASN A 34 -1.28 -8.85 11.60
CA ASN A 34 0.09 -9.27 11.86
C ASN A 34 0.74 -8.43 12.98
N GLN A 35 0.62 -7.10 12.91
CA GLN A 35 1.15 -6.19 13.93
C GLN A 35 0.50 -6.40 15.30
N LEU A 36 -0.82 -6.57 15.37
CA LEU A 36 -1.55 -6.81 16.62
C LEU A 36 -1.09 -8.12 17.30
N ILE A 37 -0.92 -9.19 16.52
CA ILE A 37 -0.45 -10.48 17.03
C ILE A 37 1.01 -10.38 17.47
N GLN A 38 1.88 -9.75 16.68
CA GLN A 38 3.28 -9.54 17.03
C GLN A 38 3.42 -8.71 18.31
N SER A 39 2.66 -7.62 18.44
CA SER A 39 2.59 -6.79 19.64
C SER A 39 2.16 -7.61 20.86
N ARG A 40 1.15 -8.49 20.70
CA ARG A 40 0.71 -9.37 21.78
C ARG A 40 1.78 -10.38 22.20
N ILE A 41 2.47 -11.01 21.25
CA ILE A 41 3.59 -11.92 21.53
C ILE A 41 4.71 -11.16 22.25
N PHE A 42 5.06 -9.96 21.80
CA PHE A 42 6.07 -9.13 22.43
C PHE A 42 5.71 -8.80 23.89
N ALA A 43 4.47 -8.36 24.14
CA ALA A 43 3.98 -8.08 25.49
C ALA A 43 3.95 -9.32 26.39
N MET A 44 3.71 -10.50 25.82
CA MET A 44 3.85 -11.74 26.57
C MET A 44 5.31 -12.04 26.91
N ASN A 45 6.21 -11.91 25.93
CA ASN A 45 7.62 -12.26 26.08
C ASN A 45 8.43 -11.30 26.96
N SER A 46 7.95 -10.08 27.17
CA SER A 46 8.58 -9.10 28.06
C SER A 46 8.51 -9.48 29.55
N VAL A 47 7.57 -10.36 29.93
CA VAL A 47 7.39 -10.79 31.32
C VAL A 47 8.28 -12.01 31.60
N GLN A 48 9.28 -11.83 32.49
CA GLN A 48 10.08 -12.94 33.00
C GLN A 48 9.23 -13.93 33.80
N LEU A 49 9.44 -15.22 33.55
CA LEU A 49 8.71 -16.31 34.18
C LEU A 49 9.65 -17.22 34.95
N ASN A 50 9.27 -17.60 36.17
CA ASN A 50 9.92 -18.68 36.88
C ASN A 50 9.55 -20.03 36.25
N ARG A 51 10.42 -20.54 35.39
CA ARG A 51 10.27 -21.86 34.74
C ARG A 51 11.06 -22.98 35.44
N ASP A 52 12.05 -22.63 36.25
CA ASP A 52 12.97 -23.61 36.86
C ASP A 52 12.32 -24.35 38.05
N HIS A 53 11.60 -23.62 38.91
CA HIS A 53 10.95 -24.20 40.09
C HIS A 53 9.51 -23.71 40.29
N PRO A 54 8.59 -24.03 39.36
CA PRO A 54 7.19 -23.62 39.47
C PRO A 54 6.42 -24.50 40.48
N THR A 55 5.60 -23.86 41.31
CA THR A 55 4.54 -24.53 42.07
C THR A 55 3.52 -25.20 41.13
N TRP A 56 2.71 -26.13 41.64
CA TRP A 56 1.73 -26.85 40.82
C TRP A 56 0.76 -25.94 40.06
N TRP A 57 0.26 -24.86 40.67
CA TRP A 57 -0.61 -23.90 40.00
C TRP A 57 0.12 -23.06 38.95
N GLN A 58 1.38 -22.70 39.21
CA GLN A 58 2.21 -22.00 38.23
C GLN A 58 2.48 -22.85 36.99
N LYS A 59 2.62 -24.18 37.13
CA LYS A 59 2.74 -25.08 35.98
C LYS A 59 1.54 -24.98 35.03
N TYR A 60 0.32 -24.97 35.56
CA TYR A 60 -0.88 -24.78 34.73
C TYR A 60 -0.88 -23.41 34.04
N ALA A 61 -0.56 -22.34 34.76
CA ALA A 61 -0.47 -21.00 34.18
C ALA A 61 0.58 -20.91 33.05
N LEU A 62 1.74 -21.57 33.23
CA LEU A 62 2.77 -21.68 32.21
C LEU A 62 2.28 -22.44 30.97
N MET A 63 1.57 -23.57 31.16
CA MET A 63 0.97 -24.32 30.04
C MET A 63 -0.04 -23.50 29.26
N TYR A 64 -0.90 -22.74 29.93
CA TYR A 64 -1.84 -21.82 29.26
C TYR A 64 -1.11 -20.75 28.46
N ARG A 65 -0.06 -20.15 29.03
CA ARG A 65 0.75 -19.13 28.36
C ARG A 65 1.49 -19.69 27.14
N ASP A 66 2.13 -20.85 27.28
CA ASP A 66 2.83 -21.52 26.18
C ASP A 66 1.86 -21.92 25.06
N GLY A 67 0.64 -22.36 25.43
CA GLY A 67 -0.44 -22.64 24.48
C GLY A 67 -0.88 -21.39 23.70
N GLN A 68 -1.05 -20.25 24.39
CA GLN A 68 -1.37 -18.98 23.75
C GLN A 68 -0.26 -18.52 22.79
N GLU A 69 1.01 -18.58 23.22
CA GLU A 69 2.14 -18.21 22.37
C GLU A 69 2.21 -19.08 21.10
N LYS A 70 2.00 -20.40 21.25
CA LYS A 70 1.97 -21.32 20.12
C LYS A 70 0.81 -21.02 19.17
N LEU A 71 -0.36 -20.69 19.70
CA LEU A 71 -1.52 -20.29 18.89
C LEU A 71 -1.19 -19.04 18.08
N TYR A 72 -0.65 -17.99 18.72
CA TYR A 72 -0.30 -16.75 18.05
C TYR A 72 0.73 -16.95 16.93
N LYS A 73 1.79 -17.73 17.18
CA LYS A 73 2.80 -18.07 16.16
C LYS A 73 2.18 -18.81 14.97
N ASN A 74 1.33 -19.80 15.22
CA ASN A 74 0.62 -20.52 14.16
C ASN A 74 -0.31 -19.59 13.36
N THR A 75 -0.99 -18.65 14.02
CA THR A 75 -1.81 -17.65 13.33
C THR A 75 -0.96 -16.73 12.45
N LEU A 76 0.24 -16.33 12.90
CA LEU A 76 1.18 -15.59 12.06
C LEU A 76 1.55 -16.37 10.79
N ASP A 77 1.84 -17.67 10.91
CA ASP A 77 2.15 -18.51 9.75
C ASP A 77 0.97 -18.58 8.76
N ILE A 78 -0.26 -18.68 9.27
CA ILE A 78 -1.48 -18.65 8.44
C ILE A 78 -1.60 -17.29 7.72
N ILE A 79 -1.39 -16.18 8.42
CA ILE A 79 -1.45 -14.82 7.86
C ILE A 79 -0.38 -14.64 6.78
N GLN A 80 0.85 -15.10 6.99
CA GLN A 80 1.92 -14.99 5.99
C GLN A 80 1.60 -15.82 4.73
N ASN A 81 1.06 -17.03 4.91
CA ASN A 81 0.60 -17.85 3.79
C ASN A 81 -0.56 -17.17 3.03
N HIS A 82 -1.48 -16.52 3.75
CA HIS A 82 -2.56 -15.76 3.13
C HIS A 82 -1.98 -14.58 2.33
N LYS A 83 -1.10 -13.78 2.92
CA LYS A 83 -0.41 -12.67 2.24
C LYS A 83 0.26 -13.14 0.95
N PHE A 84 0.98 -14.26 0.98
CA PHE A 84 1.60 -14.83 -0.21
C PHE A 84 0.58 -15.16 -1.31
N ARG A 85 -0.58 -15.73 -0.96
CA ARG A 85 -1.66 -16.04 -1.92
C ARG A 85 -2.23 -14.78 -2.56
N VAL A 86 -2.43 -13.73 -1.76
CA VAL A 86 -2.93 -12.43 -2.21
C VAL A 86 -1.95 -11.81 -3.21
N LEU A 87 -0.66 -11.79 -2.89
CA LEU A 87 0.38 -11.25 -3.79
C LEU A 87 0.47 -12.01 -5.11
N ASN A 88 0.38 -13.35 -5.08
CA ASN A 88 0.33 -14.14 -6.30
C ASN A 88 -0.89 -13.79 -7.15
N ALA A 89 -2.08 -13.68 -6.54
CA ALA A 89 -3.29 -13.32 -7.25
C ALA A 89 -3.16 -11.93 -7.90
N MET A 90 -2.62 -10.94 -7.18
CA MET A 90 -2.34 -9.62 -7.72
C MET A 90 -1.39 -9.67 -8.91
N LYS A 91 -0.30 -10.46 -8.81
CA LYS A 91 0.67 -10.60 -9.89
C LYS A 91 0.03 -11.18 -11.15
N LEU A 92 -0.84 -12.18 -11.00
CA LEU A 92 -1.59 -12.76 -12.11
C LEU A 92 -2.56 -11.78 -12.75
N SER A 93 -3.26 -10.98 -11.95
CA SER A 93 -4.14 -9.92 -12.46
C SER A 93 -3.36 -8.88 -13.24
N LEU A 94 -2.19 -8.47 -12.73
CA LEU A 94 -1.31 -7.51 -13.40
C LEU A 94 -0.78 -8.06 -14.73
N ASP A 95 -0.25 -9.28 -14.73
CA ASP A 95 0.34 -9.89 -15.93
C ASP A 95 -0.69 -10.13 -17.04
N ASN A 96 -1.95 -10.38 -16.68
CA ASN A 96 -3.03 -10.59 -17.64
C ASN A 96 -3.75 -9.29 -18.05
N ASN A 97 -3.30 -8.11 -17.58
CA ASN A 97 -4.02 -6.83 -17.72
C ASN A 97 -5.50 -6.92 -17.31
N ASN A 98 -5.82 -7.81 -16.35
CA ASN A 98 -7.17 -8.08 -15.92
C ASN A 98 -7.32 -7.61 -14.47
N LEU A 99 -7.78 -6.37 -14.33
CA LEU A 99 -8.28 -5.86 -13.06
C LEU A 99 -9.47 -6.73 -12.63
N PRO A 100 -9.45 -7.35 -11.44
CA PRO A 100 -10.60 -8.10 -10.95
C PRO A 100 -11.83 -7.20 -10.95
N THR A 101 -12.91 -7.67 -11.57
CA THR A 101 -14.19 -6.94 -11.71
C THR A 101 -15.07 -7.02 -10.46
N THR A 102 -14.62 -7.68 -9.41
CA THR A 102 -15.26 -7.77 -8.10
C THR A 102 -14.16 -7.82 -7.03
N ALA A 103 -14.44 -7.29 -5.84
CA ALA A 103 -13.58 -7.46 -4.67
C ALA A 103 -13.34 -8.96 -4.43
N PRO A 104 -12.14 -9.49 -4.69
CA PRO A 104 -11.98 -10.93 -4.86
C PRO A 104 -12.17 -11.77 -3.59
N PHE A 105 -12.16 -11.14 -2.41
CA PHE A 105 -12.14 -11.80 -1.10
C PHE A 105 -13.45 -11.65 -0.33
N ILE A 106 -14.42 -10.91 -0.88
CA ILE A 106 -15.76 -10.88 -0.30
C ILE A 106 -16.43 -12.19 -0.71
N ASP A 107 -16.43 -13.17 0.18
CA ASP A 107 -16.94 -14.54 -0.07
C ASP A 107 -18.41 -14.53 -0.55
N ALA A 108 -19.21 -13.57 -0.06
CA ALA A 108 -20.58 -13.37 -0.52
C ALA A 108 -20.69 -12.97 -2.01
N LEU A 109 -19.67 -12.32 -2.56
CA LEU A 109 -19.63 -11.85 -3.94
C LEU A 109 -18.79 -12.75 -4.85
N ASN A 110 -17.81 -13.46 -4.29
CA ASN A 110 -16.86 -14.26 -5.06
C ASN A 110 -16.45 -15.54 -4.29
N ASN A 111 -17.43 -16.42 -4.09
CA ASN A 111 -17.28 -17.62 -3.29
C ASN A 111 -16.20 -18.54 -3.91
N GLY A 112 -15.22 -18.93 -3.09
CA GLY A 112 -14.14 -19.81 -3.54
C GLY A 112 -13.15 -19.18 -4.52
N TYR A 113 -13.11 -17.84 -4.66
CA TYR A 113 -12.15 -17.14 -5.54
C TYR A 113 -10.70 -17.62 -5.35
N PHE A 114 -10.26 -17.73 -4.09
CA PHE A 114 -8.93 -18.26 -3.77
C PHE A 114 -8.79 -19.77 -4.02
N GLY A 115 -9.88 -20.53 -3.91
CA GLY A 115 -9.90 -21.96 -4.24
C GLY A 115 -9.67 -22.20 -5.73
N LEU A 116 -10.36 -21.44 -6.59
CA LEU A 116 -10.26 -21.50 -8.05
C LEU A 116 -8.89 -21.06 -8.57
N LEU A 117 -8.25 -20.09 -7.91
CA LEU A 117 -6.88 -19.66 -8.23
C LEU A 117 -5.83 -20.75 -7.97
N LEU A 118 -6.06 -21.59 -6.95
CA LEU A 118 -5.15 -22.67 -6.56
C LEU A 118 -5.37 -23.95 -7.38
N GLU A 119 -6.60 -24.23 -7.79
CA GLU A 119 -6.91 -25.40 -8.65
C GLU A 119 -6.34 -25.26 -10.08
N ASN A 120 -6.15 -24.03 -10.56
CA ASN A 120 -5.74 -23.78 -11.94
C ASN A 120 -4.24 -23.79 -12.22
N ARG A 121 -3.33 -24.11 -11.27
CA ARG A 121 -1.89 -24.07 -11.57
C ARG A 121 -0.99 -25.13 -10.93
N ASN A 122 -0.39 -25.92 -11.83
CA ASN A 122 0.93 -26.57 -11.71
C ASN A 122 2.11 -25.56 -11.77
N THR A 123 2.03 -24.39 -11.15
CA THR A 123 3.15 -23.41 -11.20
C THR A 123 4.03 -23.51 -9.97
N THR A 124 5.31 -23.77 -10.22
CA THR A 124 6.44 -23.58 -9.29
C THR A 124 6.24 -22.34 -8.44
N SER A 125 6.25 -22.52 -7.12
CA SER A 125 6.09 -21.48 -6.11
C SER A 125 7.30 -20.53 -6.11
N SER A 126 7.41 -19.64 -7.09
CA SER A 126 8.34 -18.53 -7.00
C SER A 126 7.79 -17.53 -6.00
N PHE A 127 8.59 -17.18 -4.98
CA PHE A 127 8.28 -16.11 -4.06
C PHE A 127 7.97 -14.81 -4.83
N VAL A 128 6.81 -14.19 -4.57
CA VAL A 128 6.41 -12.91 -5.17
C VAL A 128 6.58 -11.82 -4.11
N PRO A 129 7.60 -10.95 -4.25
CA PRO A 129 7.80 -9.84 -3.32
C PRO A 129 6.73 -8.76 -3.52
N LEU A 130 6.36 -8.04 -2.45
CA LEU A 130 5.33 -7.00 -2.47
C LEU A 130 5.63 -5.91 -3.51
N GLU A 131 6.90 -5.55 -3.62
CA GLU A 131 7.43 -4.53 -4.53
C GLU A 131 7.26 -4.90 -6.01
N SER A 132 7.04 -6.18 -6.32
CA SER A 132 6.81 -6.64 -7.70
C SER A 132 5.41 -6.29 -8.22
N VAL A 133 4.43 -6.15 -7.31
CA VAL A 133 3.02 -5.89 -7.63
C VAL A 133 2.53 -4.52 -7.19
N THR A 134 3.32 -3.80 -6.39
CA THR A 134 3.01 -2.45 -5.89
C THR A 134 3.89 -1.40 -6.56
N LEU A 135 3.45 -0.14 -6.46
CA LEU A 135 4.24 1.04 -6.73
C LEU A 135 5.00 1.40 -5.45
N THR A 136 6.32 1.51 -5.56
CA THR A 136 7.19 1.94 -4.45
C THR A 136 8.11 3.04 -4.94
N LEU A 137 8.49 3.96 -4.05
CA LEU A 137 9.38 5.06 -4.41
C LEU A 137 10.70 4.54 -5.02
N LYS A 138 11.31 3.55 -4.38
CA LYS A 138 12.53 2.88 -4.89
C LYS A 138 12.38 2.38 -6.33
N ARG A 139 11.21 1.86 -6.70
CA ARG A 139 10.95 1.34 -8.04
C ARG A 139 10.75 2.47 -9.06
N LEU A 140 10.15 3.58 -8.66
CA LEU A 140 10.00 4.77 -9.50
C LEU A 140 11.35 5.42 -9.77
N LEU A 141 12.13 5.68 -8.71
CA LEU A 141 13.48 6.25 -8.82
C LEU A 141 14.44 5.32 -9.58
N GLY A 142 14.35 4.00 -9.38
CA GLY A 142 15.21 3.04 -10.07
C GLY A 142 14.97 2.93 -11.58
N LYS A 143 13.83 3.40 -12.09
CA LYS A 143 13.55 3.45 -13.53
C LYS A 143 14.00 4.77 -14.19
N ASP A 144 14.34 5.78 -13.40
CA ASP A 144 14.55 7.15 -13.86
C ASP A 144 15.75 7.76 -13.14
N GLN A 145 16.95 7.41 -13.62
CA GLN A 145 18.19 7.78 -12.95
C GLN A 145 18.39 9.30 -12.91
N GLU A 146 18.02 10.00 -13.98
CA GLU A 146 18.14 11.47 -14.06
C GLU A 146 17.24 12.17 -13.03
N PHE A 147 16.00 11.68 -12.87
CA PHE A 147 15.12 12.15 -11.81
C PHE A 147 15.69 11.86 -10.44
N LYS A 148 16.19 10.64 -10.22
CA LYS A 148 16.78 10.24 -8.95
C LYS A 148 17.95 11.15 -8.57
N ASP A 149 18.88 11.41 -9.50
CA ASP A 149 20.05 12.26 -9.25
C ASP A 149 19.63 13.71 -8.92
N THR A 150 18.48 14.16 -9.43
CA THR A 150 17.91 15.47 -9.12
C THR A 150 17.27 15.49 -7.73
N ILE A 151 16.53 14.44 -7.37
CA ILE A 151 15.95 14.28 -6.03
C ILE A 151 17.06 14.19 -4.97
N ASP A 152 18.11 13.41 -5.23
CA ASP A 152 19.27 13.28 -4.33
C ASP A 152 20.02 14.61 -4.13
N GLN A 153 19.85 15.60 -5.03
CA GLN A 153 20.40 16.96 -4.88
C GLN A 153 19.46 17.93 -4.16
N LEU A 154 18.15 17.74 -4.29
CA LEU A 154 17.13 18.63 -3.72
C LEU A 154 16.78 18.28 -2.27
N PHE A 155 16.86 17.01 -1.91
CA PHE A 155 16.43 16.48 -0.62
C PHE A 155 17.65 15.97 0.15
N GLU A 156 17.97 16.60 1.28
CA GLU A 156 19.08 16.17 2.15
C GLU A 156 18.77 14.83 2.84
N ASP A 157 17.51 14.63 3.24
CA ASP A 157 17.00 13.39 3.83
C ASP A 157 15.69 12.96 3.14
N ILE A 158 15.80 11.95 2.27
CA ILE A 158 14.65 11.39 1.55
C ILE A 158 13.74 10.58 2.49
N GLU A 159 14.26 10.05 3.61
CA GLU A 159 13.43 9.29 4.55
C GLU A 159 12.49 10.20 5.32
N GLU A 160 12.91 11.43 5.64
CA GLU A 160 12.05 12.44 6.30
C GLU A 160 10.98 13.01 5.35
N GLU A 161 11.29 13.15 4.06
CA GLU A 161 10.38 13.74 3.05
C GLU A 161 9.85 12.70 2.05
N GLU A 162 9.77 11.42 2.45
CA GLU A 162 9.43 10.29 1.57
C GLU A 162 8.10 10.51 0.84
N ASP A 163 7.08 11.05 1.54
CA ASP A 163 5.76 11.31 0.99
C ASP A 163 5.79 12.34 -0.16
N VAL A 164 6.54 13.42 0.02
CA VAL A 164 6.67 14.48 -0.99
C VAL A 164 7.40 13.96 -2.21
N VAL A 165 8.52 13.28 -2.00
CA VAL A 165 9.31 12.69 -3.08
C VAL A 165 8.47 11.64 -3.84
N PHE A 166 7.65 10.85 -3.14
CA PHE A 166 6.76 9.89 -3.77
C PHE A 166 5.67 10.58 -4.61
N MET A 167 5.06 11.66 -4.12
CA MET A 167 4.14 12.47 -4.92
C MET A 167 4.79 12.98 -6.21
N LEU A 168 6.02 13.51 -6.14
CA LEU A 168 6.76 13.97 -7.32
C LEU A 168 7.03 12.83 -8.31
N ALA A 169 7.45 11.68 -7.80
CA ALA A 169 7.71 10.49 -8.60
C ALA A 169 6.44 9.97 -9.30
N LEU A 170 5.27 10.05 -8.66
CA LEU A 170 3.98 9.67 -9.24
C LEU A 170 3.58 10.61 -10.39
N ILE A 171 3.77 11.92 -10.22
CA ILE A 171 3.51 12.91 -11.29
C ILE A 171 4.40 12.61 -12.49
N ARG A 172 5.69 12.34 -12.26
CA ARG A 172 6.63 12.00 -13.34
C ARG A 172 6.29 10.68 -14.04
N GLU A 173 5.90 9.64 -13.29
CA GLU A 173 5.49 8.37 -13.89
C GLU A 173 4.21 8.53 -14.71
N SER A 174 3.34 9.49 -14.38
CA SER A 174 2.09 9.74 -15.10
C SER A 174 2.29 10.14 -16.56
N THR A 175 3.41 10.78 -16.88
CA THR A 175 3.74 11.23 -18.25
C THR A 175 4.36 10.14 -19.11
N LYS A 176 4.81 9.03 -18.51
CA LYS A 176 5.44 7.91 -19.21
C LYS A 176 4.39 6.98 -19.84
N GLY A 177 4.15 7.14 -21.13
CA GLY A 177 3.14 6.38 -21.88
C GLY A 177 3.35 4.87 -21.93
N ASP A 178 4.56 4.39 -21.64
CA ASP A 178 4.95 2.97 -21.59
C ASP A 178 4.92 2.37 -20.17
N SER A 179 4.49 3.14 -19.15
CA SER A 179 4.41 2.62 -17.79
C SER A 179 3.39 1.49 -17.67
N VAL A 180 3.80 0.40 -17.01
CA VAL A 180 2.94 -0.73 -16.62
C VAL A 180 1.73 -0.27 -15.78
N TRP A 181 1.84 0.89 -15.14
CA TRP A 181 0.82 1.45 -14.26
C TRP A 181 -0.13 2.43 -14.96
N GLN A 182 0.01 2.65 -16.27
CA GLN A 182 -0.85 3.54 -17.04
C GLN A 182 -2.36 3.28 -16.87
N PRO A 183 -2.86 2.01 -16.81
CA PRO A 183 -4.27 1.76 -16.55
C PRO A 183 -4.76 2.31 -15.20
N PHE A 184 -3.94 2.19 -14.16
CA PHE A 184 -4.22 2.71 -12.83
C PHE A 184 -4.19 4.24 -12.81
N ILE A 185 -3.13 4.84 -13.37
CA ILE A 185 -2.95 6.30 -13.46
C ILE A 185 -4.14 6.94 -14.18
N ARG A 186 -4.51 6.44 -15.36
CA ARG A 186 -5.64 6.98 -16.13
C ARG A 186 -6.96 6.92 -15.36
N LYS A 187 -7.20 5.82 -14.64
CA LYS A 187 -8.44 5.64 -13.88
C LYS A 187 -8.51 6.59 -12.69
N THR A 188 -7.41 6.77 -11.96
CA THR A 188 -7.36 7.68 -10.80
C THR A 188 -7.40 9.15 -11.20
N GLN A 189 -6.83 9.53 -12.36
CA GLN A 189 -6.96 10.88 -12.92
C GLN A 189 -8.41 11.23 -13.30
N GLN A 190 -9.20 10.23 -13.73
CA GLN A 190 -10.62 10.40 -14.03
C GLN A 190 -11.50 10.47 -12.77
N ASP A 191 -11.03 9.92 -11.66
CA ASP A 191 -11.77 9.82 -10.40
C ASP A 191 -11.51 11.03 -9.49
N SER A 192 -11.31 12.21 -10.09
CA SER A 192 -11.07 13.47 -9.40
C SER A 192 -12.25 13.81 -8.48
N ALA A 193 -12.19 13.28 -7.26
CA ALA A 193 -13.13 13.49 -6.19
C ALA A 193 -12.94 14.92 -5.69
N LEU A 194 -13.73 15.83 -6.26
CA LEU A 194 -13.85 17.26 -5.95
C LEU A 194 -14.39 17.57 -4.54
N GLN A 195 -14.26 16.67 -3.57
CA GLN A 195 -14.72 16.87 -2.21
C GLN A 195 -13.59 16.55 -1.24
N ARG A 196 -12.79 17.57 -0.94
CA ARG A 196 -11.80 17.51 0.13
C ARG A 196 -11.99 18.64 1.12
N ASP A 197 -11.43 18.40 2.30
CA ASP A 197 -11.37 19.37 3.37
C ASP A 197 -10.61 20.62 2.93
N SER A 198 -11.16 21.79 3.24
CA SER A 198 -10.62 23.08 2.80
C SER A 198 -9.22 23.33 3.32
N GLU A 199 -8.87 22.76 4.47
CA GLU A 199 -7.60 22.98 5.16
C GLU A 199 -6.45 22.24 4.48
N ALA A 200 -6.62 20.95 4.16
CA ALA A 200 -5.61 20.15 3.45
C ALA A 200 -5.24 20.72 2.07
N VAL A 201 -6.21 21.32 1.37
CA VAL A 201 -5.96 21.98 0.06
C VAL A 201 -5.11 23.25 0.24
N VAL A 202 -5.30 23.99 1.33
CA VAL A 202 -4.52 25.20 1.63
C VAL A 202 -3.08 24.83 1.98
N ASP A 203 -2.88 23.81 2.80
CA ASP A 203 -1.53 23.35 3.17
C ASP A 203 -0.77 22.83 1.95
N LEU A 204 -1.42 22.00 1.13
CA LEU A 204 -0.83 21.49 -0.12
C LEU A 204 -0.51 22.64 -1.11
N ARG A 205 -1.33 23.69 -1.11
CA ARG A 205 -1.07 24.88 -1.92
C ARG A 205 0.16 25.64 -1.42
N GLY A 206 0.31 25.77 -0.11
CA GLY A 206 1.52 26.33 0.49
C GLY A 206 2.78 25.56 0.12
N LEU A 207 2.71 24.22 0.14
CA LEU A 207 3.80 23.35 -0.32
C LEU A 207 4.12 23.60 -1.79
N TYR A 208 3.10 23.66 -2.65
CA TYR A 208 3.26 23.88 -4.08
C TYR A 208 3.97 25.20 -4.39
N ASP A 209 3.45 26.30 -3.81
CA ASP A 209 3.96 27.65 -4.05
C ASP A 209 5.38 27.82 -3.49
N SER A 210 5.80 26.99 -2.52
CA SER A 210 7.16 26.99 -1.96
C SER A 210 8.17 26.17 -2.79
N LEU A 211 7.78 24.99 -3.28
CA LEU A 211 8.73 24.04 -3.90
C LEU A 211 8.88 24.25 -5.42
N PHE A 212 7.75 24.32 -6.14
CA PHE A 212 7.78 24.22 -7.60
C PHE A 212 8.43 25.41 -8.31
N PRO A 213 8.25 26.68 -7.90
CA PRO A 213 8.96 27.77 -8.52
C PRO A 213 10.49 27.58 -8.46
N ALA A 214 11.02 27.16 -7.31
CA ALA A 214 12.45 26.95 -7.14
C ALA A 214 12.95 25.71 -7.92
N PHE A 215 12.18 24.62 -7.93
CA PHE A 215 12.55 23.40 -8.62
C PHE A 215 12.51 23.55 -10.15
N SER A 216 11.48 24.21 -10.69
CA SER A 216 11.36 24.48 -12.12
C SER A 216 12.43 25.47 -12.61
N ASP A 217 12.83 26.45 -11.79
CA ASP A 217 13.92 27.38 -12.15
C ASP A 217 15.29 26.68 -12.16
N THR A 218 15.52 25.74 -11.24
CA THR A 218 16.82 25.07 -11.06
C THR A 218 16.98 23.87 -12.01
N PHE A 219 15.91 23.10 -12.22
CA PHE A 219 15.90 21.87 -13.02
C PHE A 219 14.70 21.84 -13.98
N PRO A 220 14.64 22.75 -14.97
CA PRO A 220 13.49 22.90 -15.87
C PRO A 220 13.20 21.66 -16.72
N ASP A 221 14.24 20.90 -17.08
CA ASP A 221 14.10 19.66 -17.87
C ASP A 221 13.44 18.52 -17.06
N ILE A 222 13.45 18.64 -15.73
CA ILE A 222 12.95 17.61 -14.79
C ILE A 222 11.61 18.01 -14.19
N PHE A 223 11.47 19.29 -13.83
CA PHE A 223 10.28 19.88 -13.24
C PHE A 223 9.62 20.87 -14.21
N ASP A 224 9.12 20.35 -15.32
CA ASP A 224 8.36 21.13 -16.30
C ASP A 224 7.08 21.70 -15.65
N PRO A 225 6.88 23.04 -15.66
CA PRO A 225 5.68 23.67 -15.13
C PRO A 225 4.36 23.20 -15.77
N GLU A 226 4.39 22.68 -17.01
CA GLU A 226 3.20 22.11 -17.65
C GLU A 226 2.82 20.75 -17.07
N ILE A 227 3.79 20.01 -16.52
CA ILE A 227 3.61 18.69 -15.93
C ILE A 227 3.34 18.81 -14.43
N TYR A 228 4.14 19.60 -13.72
CA TYR A 228 4.02 19.74 -12.27
C TYR A 228 3.10 20.90 -11.90
N THR A 229 1.83 20.74 -12.24
CA THR A 229 0.78 21.70 -11.86
C THR A 229 0.21 21.37 -10.48
N PHE A 230 -0.50 22.33 -9.89
CA PHE A 230 -1.19 22.13 -8.61
C PHE A 230 -2.24 21.00 -8.68
N GLU A 231 -2.92 20.85 -9.82
CA GLU A 231 -3.89 19.77 -10.04
C GLU A 231 -3.24 18.39 -10.01
N ASN A 232 -2.05 18.26 -10.62
CA ASN A 232 -1.29 17.01 -10.59
C ASN A 232 -0.72 16.70 -9.21
N LEU A 233 -0.34 17.73 -8.43
CA LEU A 233 0.01 17.55 -7.02
C LEU A 233 -1.19 17.08 -6.19
N LEU A 234 -2.37 17.68 -6.39
CA LEU A 234 -3.60 17.30 -5.71
C LEU A 234 -4.01 15.85 -6.04
N TRP A 235 -3.79 15.42 -7.28
CA TRP A 235 -3.97 14.04 -7.71
C TRP A 235 -2.97 13.10 -7.05
N ALA A 236 -1.69 13.46 -6.99
CA ALA A 236 -0.67 12.64 -6.34
C ALA A 236 -0.96 12.47 -4.84
N GLU A 237 -1.37 13.54 -4.15
CA GLU A 237 -1.84 13.48 -2.77
C GLU A 237 -3.08 12.57 -2.65
N ASN A 238 -3.99 12.56 -3.64
CA ASN A 238 -5.12 11.60 -3.66
C ASN A 238 -4.65 10.16 -3.59
N ILE A 239 -3.63 9.86 -4.39
CA ILE A 239 -3.08 8.52 -4.49
C ILE A 239 -2.42 8.15 -3.17
N MET A 240 -1.63 9.07 -2.62
CA MET A 240 -0.95 8.87 -1.35
C MET A 240 -1.92 8.68 -0.18
N THR A 241 -3.03 9.42 -0.15
CA THR A 241 -3.99 9.34 0.94
C THR A 241 -4.90 8.12 0.83
N ASN A 242 -5.32 7.74 -0.39
CA ASN A 242 -6.34 6.70 -0.56
C ASN A 242 -5.77 5.34 -0.97
N TYR A 243 -4.67 5.28 -1.71
CA TYR A 243 -4.21 4.02 -2.35
C TYR A 243 -2.96 3.44 -1.71
N THR A 244 -2.50 4.01 -0.60
CA THR A 244 -1.32 3.54 0.12
C THR A 244 -1.67 2.54 1.22
N ILE A 245 -0.65 1.80 1.64
CA ILE A 245 -0.62 1.07 2.89
C ILE A 245 0.60 1.55 3.65
N ASP A 246 0.43 1.87 4.93
CA ASP A 246 1.55 2.24 5.79
C ASP A 246 2.28 0.99 6.29
N ASN A 247 3.61 1.01 6.24
CA ASN A 247 4.52 -0.07 6.65
C ASN A 247 4.47 -1.36 5.79
N PRO A 248 5.22 -1.42 4.67
CA PRO A 248 6.01 -0.34 4.06
C PRO A 248 5.11 0.62 3.27
N LEU A 249 5.50 1.91 3.16
CA LEU A 249 4.80 2.90 2.35
C LEU A 249 4.81 2.48 0.88
N VAL A 250 3.67 1.98 0.40
CA VAL A 250 3.51 1.50 -0.98
C VAL A 250 2.14 1.86 -1.51
N VAL A 251 2.06 2.21 -2.79
CA VAL A 251 0.79 2.38 -3.50
C VAL A 251 0.38 1.03 -4.07
N VAL A 252 -0.87 0.64 -3.81
CA VAL A 252 -1.48 -0.58 -4.33
C VAL A 252 -2.38 -0.22 -5.52
N PRO A 253 -1.92 -0.44 -6.76
CA PRO A 253 -2.62 0.01 -7.97
C PRO A 253 -3.82 -0.86 -8.37
N LEU A 254 -4.17 -1.89 -7.59
CA LEU A 254 -5.22 -2.88 -7.86
C LEU A 254 -6.20 -3.00 -6.68
#